data_AF-A0A3D4TGK7-F1
#
_entry.id   AF-A0A3D4TGK7-F1
#
_cell.length_a   1.000
_cell.length_b   1.000
_cell.length_c   1.000
_cell.angle_alpha   90.00
_cell.angle_beta   90.00
_cell.angle_gamma   90.00
#
_symmetry.space_group_name_H-M   'P 1'
#
loop_
_entity.id
_entity.type
_entity.pdbx_description
1 polymer ?
#
loop_
_entity_poly.entity_id
_entity_poly.type
_entity_poly.pdbx_seq_one_letter_code
_entity_poly.pdbx_strand_id
1 'polypeptide(L)'
;MLLAFLRKNQLDSAAYFLSKAKSDTTNRSAEGKAAILLAEAQFKIQSGAYTEAEHLLLETWELIRKNNVTVNAAAGLMAPDYVFAQLRIKQGRLNEAIDLLKQDIVRLLNNRVEILRDYRLMAELYAKTGNAKQAAETYAIFLAKQDSLLADQEKYRSISFEAEQQMSAKEIAISKLENESRVATLMRNFLIGIAVLLLLLAAGFYQRFRYKKKANTLLETTLANLK
;
A
#
# COMPACT_ATOMS: atom_id res chain seq x y z
N MET A 1 10.74 -15.68 -2.50
CA MET A 1 11.03 -16.83 -1.61
C MET A 1 12.51 -17.26 -1.66
N LEU A 2 13.10 -17.46 -2.84
CA LEU A 2 14.53 -17.77 -3.04
C LEU A 2 15.50 -16.87 -2.26
N LEU A 3 15.40 -15.54 -2.42
CA LEU A 3 16.26 -14.55 -1.74
C LEU A 3 16.15 -14.60 -0.20
N ALA A 4 15.05 -15.12 0.36
CA ALA A 4 14.90 -15.28 1.80
C ALA A 4 15.71 -16.49 2.31
N PHE A 5 15.72 -17.60 1.56
CA PHE A 5 16.53 -18.78 1.89
C PHE A 5 18.03 -18.49 1.78
N LEU A 6 18.45 -17.75 0.75
CA LEU A 6 19.83 -17.29 0.59
C LEU A 6 20.30 -16.45 1.78
N ARG A 7 19.47 -15.51 2.25
CA ARG A 7 19.78 -14.68 3.44
C ARG A 7 19.87 -15.48 4.74
N LYS A 8 19.22 -16.65 4.81
CA LYS A 8 19.28 -17.57 5.96
C LYS A 8 20.32 -18.68 5.79
N ASN A 9 21.15 -18.62 4.75
CA ASN A 9 22.11 -19.67 4.39
C ASN A 9 21.49 -21.08 4.23
N GLN A 10 20.22 -21.14 3.84
CA GLN A 10 19.51 -22.41 3.60
C GLN A 10 19.68 -22.81 2.13
N LEU A 11 20.86 -23.34 1.81
CA LEU A 11 21.31 -23.56 0.43
C LEU A 11 20.50 -24.63 -0.31
N ASP A 12 20.04 -25.69 0.35
CA ASP A 12 19.22 -26.73 -0.29
C ASP A 12 17.88 -26.18 -0.78
N SER A 13 17.19 -25.44 0.09
CA SER A 13 15.95 -24.75 -0.26
C SER A 13 16.19 -23.72 -1.36
N ALA A 14 17.28 -22.96 -1.29
CA ALA A 14 17.64 -22.00 -2.32
C ALA A 14 17.88 -22.69 -3.67
N ALA A 15 18.61 -23.81 -3.70
CA ALA A 15 18.86 -24.59 -4.91
C ALA A 15 17.55 -25.11 -5.52
N TYR A 16 16.64 -25.63 -4.71
CA TYR A 16 15.32 -26.08 -5.15
C TYR A 16 14.53 -24.95 -5.83
N PHE A 17 14.40 -23.80 -5.17
CA PHE A 17 13.63 -22.67 -5.72
C PHE A 17 14.31 -22.03 -6.93
N LEU A 18 15.66 -22.06 -7.00
CA LEU A 18 16.39 -21.60 -8.18
C LEU A 18 16.16 -22.52 -9.38
N SER A 19 16.21 -23.84 -9.18
CA SER A 19 15.89 -24.82 -10.23
C SER A 19 14.45 -24.65 -10.74
N LYS A 20 13.51 -24.43 -9.82
CA LYS A 20 12.12 -24.13 -10.19
C LYS A 20 11.99 -22.84 -10.99
N ALA A 21 12.70 -21.78 -10.60
CA ALA A 21 12.69 -20.51 -11.34
C ALA A 21 13.28 -20.65 -12.75
N LYS A 22 14.34 -21.45 -12.92
CA LYS A 22 14.97 -21.70 -14.23
C LYS A 22 14.11 -22.53 -15.17
N SER A 23 13.34 -23.48 -14.63
CA SER A 23 12.44 -24.35 -15.41
C SER A 23 11.11 -23.67 -15.76
N ASP A 24 10.80 -22.54 -15.12
CA ASP A 24 9.61 -21.77 -15.43
C ASP A 24 9.75 -21.05 -16.78
N THR A 25 9.09 -21.59 -17.80
CA THR A 25 9.15 -21.06 -19.16
C THR A 25 8.23 -19.86 -19.40
N THR A 26 7.42 -19.48 -18.40
CA THR A 26 6.42 -18.40 -18.54
C THR A 26 7.03 -17.01 -18.43
N ASN A 27 8.15 -16.84 -17.71
CA ASN A 27 8.81 -15.55 -17.53
C ASN A 27 10.07 -15.40 -18.40
N ARG A 28 9.87 -15.21 -19.72
CA ARG A 28 10.97 -15.04 -20.71
C ARG A 28 11.48 -13.60 -20.86
N SER A 29 10.96 -12.66 -20.06
CA SER A 29 11.37 -11.27 -20.12
C SER A 29 12.87 -11.12 -19.82
N ALA A 30 13.51 -10.09 -20.38
CA ALA A 30 14.90 -9.77 -20.05
C ALA A 30 15.07 -9.51 -18.55
N GLU A 31 14.07 -8.88 -17.93
CA GLU A 31 14.02 -8.64 -16.48
C GLU A 31 13.97 -9.95 -15.68
N GLY A 32 13.10 -10.89 -16.06
CA GLY A 32 12.98 -12.20 -15.39
C GLY A 32 14.27 -13.01 -15.50
N LYS A 33 14.89 -13.03 -16.68
CA LYS A 33 16.20 -13.68 -16.89
C LYS A 33 17.30 -13.02 -16.05
N ALA A 34 17.36 -11.69 -16.03
CA ALA A 34 18.32 -10.95 -15.20
C ALA A 34 18.13 -11.26 -13.70
N ALA A 35 16.88 -11.34 -13.22
CA ALA A 35 16.58 -11.70 -11.84
C ALA A 35 17.09 -13.10 -11.49
N ILE A 36 16.88 -14.07 -12.39
CA ILE A 36 17.33 -15.46 -12.19
C ILE A 36 18.85 -15.54 -12.15
N LEU A 37 19.54 -14.90 -13.10
CA LEU A 37 21.01 -14.85 -13.14
C LEU A 37 21.58 -14.19 -11.88
N LEU A 38 20.98 -13.08 -11.43
CA LEU A 38 21.40 -12.38 -10.22
C LEU A 38 21.21 -13.24 -8.97
N ALA A 39 20.08 -13.95 -8.87
CA ALA A 39 19.82 -14.85 -7.75
C ALA A 39 20.74 -16.08 -7.77
N GLU A 40 21.08 -16.60 -8.95
CA GLU A 40 22.07 -17.65 -9.10
C GLU A 40 23.47 -17.18 -8.70
N ALA A 41 23.88 -15.98 -9.12
CA ALA A 41 25.14 -15.40 -8.69
C ALA A 41 25.22 -15.31 -7.17
N GLN A 42 24.16 -14.83 -6.51
CA GLN A 42 24.09 -14.81 -5.04
C GLN A 42 24.20 -16.21 -4.42
N PHE A 43 23.52 -17.21 -4.98
CA PHE A 43 23.67 -18.60 -4.55
C PHE A 43 25.12 -19.07 -4.68
N LYS A 44 25.75 -18.80 -5.82
CA LYS A 44 27.13 -19.18 -6.11
C LYS A 44 28.12 -18.50 -5.16
N ILE A 45 27.91 -17.22 -4.82
CA ILE A 45 28.66 -16.50 -3.78
C ILE A 45 28.55 -17.22 -2.44
N GLN A 46 27.36 -17.61 -2.00
CA GLN A 46 27.20 -18.31 -0.71
C GLN A 46 27.82 -19.71 -0.72
N SER A 47 27.79 -20.40 -1.86
CA SER A 47 28.41 -21.72 -2.03
C SER A 47 29.94 -21.69 -2.20
N GLY A 48 30.56 -20.51 -2.29
CA GLY A 48 32.01 -20.36 -2.51
C GLY A 48 32.45 -20.46 -3.97
N ALA A 49 31.53 -20.67 -4.91
CA ALA A 49 31.79 -20.73 -6.35
C ALA A 49 31.96 -19.33 -6.96
N TYR A 50 33.02 -18.62 -6.56
CA TYR A 50 33.23 -17.21 -6.86
C TYR A 50 33.45 -16.90 -8.35
N THR A 51 34.16 -17.76 -9.08
CA THR A 51 34.39 -17.58 -10.53
C THR A 51 33.08 -17.69 -11.31
N GLU A 52 32.23 -18.66 -10.96
CA GLU A 52 30.91 -18.82 -11.59
C GLU A 52 30.00 -17.64 -11.24
N ALA A 53 30.01 -17.19 -9.99
CA ALA A 53 29.27 -16.00 -9.57
C ALA A 53 29.67 -14.76 -10.37
N GLU A 54 30.97 -14.55 -10.58
CA GLU A 54 31.48 -13.43 -11.37
C GLU A 54 31.00 -13.48 -12.81
N HIS A 55 31.10 -14.63 -13.46
CA HIS A 55 30.60 -14.82 -14.83
C HIS A 55 29.11 -14.49 -14.93
N LEU A 56 28.30 -15.01 -14.00
CA LEU A 56 26.85 -14.76 -13.97
C LEU A 56 26.52 -13.28 -13.76
N LEU A 57 27.30 -12.56 -12.95
CA LEU A 57 27.10 -11.12 -12.75
C LEU A 57 27.46 -10.30 -13.99
N LEU A 58 28.52 -10.68 -14.70
CA LEU A 58 28.88 -10.06 -15.98
C LEU A 58 27.77 -10.29 -17.03
N GLU A 59 27.26 -11.52 -17.13
CA GLU A 59 26.14 -11.86 -18.01
C GLU A 59 24.86 -11.08 -17.65
N THR A 60 24.57 -10.95 -16.36
CA THR A 60 23.46 -10.12 -15.86
C THR A 60 23.60 -8.68 -16.33
N TRP A 61 24.82 -8.14 -16.25
CA TRP A 61 25.11 -6.77 -16.66
C TRP A 61 24.97 -6.55 -18.16
N GLU A 62 25.44 -7.48 -18.98
CA GLU A 62 25.25 -7.44 -20.43
C GLU A 62 23.76 -7.47 -20.79
N LEU A 63 22.98 -8.31 -20.11
CA LEU A 63 21.53 -8.41 -20.33
C LEU A 63 20.80 -7.12 -19.94
N ILE A 64 21.16 -6.52 -18.80
CA ILE A 64 20.61 -5.24 -18.33
C ILE A 64 20.89 -4.13 -19.34
N ARG A 65 22.13 -4.00 -19.80
CA ARG A 65 22.55 -2.95 -20.75
C ARG A 65 21.87 -3.13 -22.10
N LYS A 66 21.85 -4.36 -22.63
CA LYS A 66 21.24 -4.67 -23.93
C LYS A 66 19.74 -4.37 -23.99
N ASN A 67 19.03 -4.54 -22.87
CA ASN A 67 17.57 -4.42 -22.82
C ASN A 67 17.08 -3.19 -22.04
N ASN A 68 17.97 -2.29 -21.64
CA ASN A 68 17.66 -1.11 -20.81
C ASN A 68 16.82 -1.45 -19.57
N VAL A 69 17.16 -2.56 -18.89
CA VAL A 69 16.42 -3.01 -17.70
C VAL A 69 16.58 -1.98 -16.58
N THR A 70 15.45 -1.45 -16.14
CA THR A 70 15.41 -0.46 -15.06
C THR A 70 15.75 -1.10 -13.72
N VAL A 71 16.15 -0.27 -12.76
CA VAL A 71 16.49 -0.71 -11.40
C VAL A 71 15.27 -1.27 -10.67
N ASN A 72 14.09 -0.68 -10.89
CA ASN A 72 12.83 -1.12 -10.30
C ASN A 72 12.03 -1.95 -11.32
N ALA A 73 12.65 -3.00 -11.83
CA ALA A 73 12.03 -3.91 -12.80
C ALA A 73 10.84 -4.68 -12.16
N ALA A 74 9.91 -5.17 -12.99
CA ALA A 74 8.76 -5.93 -12.51
C ALA A 74 9.19 -7.25 -11.83
N ALA A 75 10.33 -7.81 -12.27
CA ALA A 75 10.93 -9.00 -11.69
C ALA A 75 11.64 -8.75 -10.34
N GLY A 76 11.72 -7.49 -9.88
CA GLY A 76 12.35 -7.07 -8.63
C GLY A 76 13.51 -6.10 -8.82
N LEU A 77 14.21 -5.78 -7.73
CA LEU A 77 15.33 -4.84 -7.73
C LEU A 77 16.52 -5.37 -8.55
N MET A 78 16.91 -4.62 -9.57
CA MET A 78 18.05 -4.91 -10.44
C MET A 78 19.30 -4.12 -10.00
N ALA A 79 19.93 -4.61 -8.94
CA ALA A 79 21.13 -4.07 -8.30
C ALA A 79 22.32 -5.04 -8.43
N PRO A 80 22.83 -5.30 -9.64
CA PRO A 80 23.97 -6.18 -9.87
C PRO A 80 25.26 -5.69 -9.20
N ASP A 81 25.49 -4.38 -9.11
CA ASP A 81 26.69 -3.80 -8.49
C ASP A 81 26.79 -4.13 -7.01
N TYR A 82 25.67 -4.08 -6.29
CA TYR A 82 25.63 -4.52 -4.90
C TYR A 82 26.04 -5.99 -4.74
N VAL A 83 25.53 -6.87 -5.61
CA VAL A 83 25.89 -8.31 -5.56
C VAL A 83 27.35 -8.52 -5.96
N PHE A 84 27.85 -7.74 -6.92
CA PHE A 84 29.26 -7.69 -7.26
C PHE A 84 30.12 -7.24 -6.06
N ALA A 85 29.67 -6.22 -5.33
CA ALA A 85 30.34 -5.76 -4.12
C ALA A 85 30.37 -6.86 -3.05
N GLN A 86 29.28 -7.59 -2.85
CA GLN A 86 29.25 -8.75 -1.95
C GLN A 86 30.26 -9.83 -2.35
N LEU A 87 30.37 -10.14 -3.64
CA LEU A 87 31.39 -11.07 -4.15
C LEU A 87 32.80 -10.56 -3.83
N ARG A 88 33.08 -9.27 -4.10
CA ARG A 88 34.40 -8.66 -3.82
C ARG A 88 34.74 -8.67 -2.33
N ILE A 89 33.76 -8.46 -1.45
CA ILE A 89 33.93 -8.60 0.01
C ILE A 89 34.35 -10.03 0.36
N LYS A 90 33.67 -11.04 -0.20
CA LYS A 90 33.99 -12.47 0.03
C LYS A 90 35.37 -12.86 -0.48
N GLN A 91 35.86 -12.18 -1.52
CA GLN A 91 37.21 -12.33 -2.07
C GLN A 91 38.28 -11.50 -1.33
N GLY A 92 37.91 -10.70 -0.32
CA GLY A 92 38.83 -9.80 0.39
C GLY A 92 39.21 -8.53 -0.40
N ARG A 93 38.59 -8.29 -1.56
CA ARG A 93 38.84 -7.15 -2.46
C ARG A 93 38.01 -5.94 -2.03
N LEU A 94 38.29 -5.42 -0.83
CA LEU A 94 37.40 -4.45 -0.16
C LEU A 94 37.30 -3.10 -0.88
N ASN A 95 38.40 -2.60 -1.47
CA ASN A 95 38.38 -1.33 -2.19
C ASN A 95 37.48 -1.39 -3.44
N GLU A 96 37.52 -2.50 -4.17
CA GLU A 96 36.65 -2.69 -5.34
C GLU A 96 35.18 -2.82 -4.93
N ALA A 97 34.90 -3.48 -3.80
CA ALA A 97 33.55 -3.51 -3.26
C ALA A 97 33.03 -2.09 -2.95
N ILE A 98 33.87 -1.22 -2.38
CA ILE A 98 33.51 0.18 -2.13
C ILE A 98 33.18 0.92 -3.43
N ASP A 99 33.99 0.74 -4.47
CA ASP A 99 33.75 1.41 -5.76
C ASP A 99 32.47 0.92 -6.45
N LEU A 100 32.17 -0.38 -6.35
CA LEU A 100 30.91 -0.95 -6.81
C LEU A 100 29.71 -0.39 -6.04
N LEU A 101 29.80 -0.20 -4.72
CA LEU A 101 28.73 0.40 -3.92
C LEU A 101 28.49 1.87 -4.30
N LYS A 102 29.54 2.64 -4.63
CA LYS A 102 29.37 4.00 -5.16
C LYS A 102 28.59 4.00 -6.48
N GLN A 103 28.88 3.04 -7.35
CA GLN A 103 28.15 2.88 -8.62
C GLN A 103 26.69 2.48 -8.39
N ASP A 104 26.44 1.54 -7.46
CA ASP A 104 25.07 1.13 -7.12
C ASP A 104 24.25 2.31 -6.60
N ILE A 105 24.80 3.15 -5.72
CA ILE A 105 24.12 4.36 -5.20
C ILE A 105 23.67 5.29 -6.33
N VAL A 106 24.51 5.52 -7.35
CA VAL A 106 24.15 6.35 -8.52
C VAL A 106 23.00 5.71 -9.30
N ARG A 107 23.07 4.40 -9.49
CA ARG A 107 22.06 3.61 -10.21
C ARG A 107 20.73 3.55 -9.45
N LEU A 108 20.74 3.45 -8.13
CA LEU A 108 19.54 3.30 -7.28
C LEU A 108 18.59 4.51 -7.29
N LEU A 109 18.99 5.63 -7.89
CA LEU A 109 18.19 6.86 -8.02
C LEU A 109 17.62 7.32 -6.66
N ASN A 110 16.33 7.08 -6.43
CA ASN A 110 15.59 7.48 -5.22
C ASN A 110 15.22 6.30 -4.32
N ASN A 111 15.80 5.11 -4.53
CA ASN A 111 15.55 3.97 -3.66
C ASN A 111 16.27 4.15 -2.31
N ARG A 112 15.65 4.93 -1.42
CA ARG A 112 16.23 5.38 -0.14
C ARG A 112 16.67 4.22 0.75
N VAL A 113 15.93 3.11 0.75
CA VAL A 113 16.23 1.93 1.59
C VAL A 113 17.52 1.26 1.13
N GLU A 114 17.68 1.05 -0.18
CA GLU A 114 18.86 0.40 -0.74
C GLU A 114 20.09 1.34 -0.71
N ILE A 115 19.87 2.64 -0.91
CA ILE A 115 20.93 3.64 -0.75
C ILE A 115 21.45 3.67 0.71
N LEU A 116 20.55 3.58 1.69
CA LEU A 116 20.95 3.48 3.11
C LEU A 116 21.77 2.23 3.40
N ARG A 117 21.36 1.08 2.84
CA ARG A 117 22.10 -0.18 2.93
C ARG A 117 23.54 -0.01 2.41
N ASP A 118 23.72 0.67 1.29
CA ASP A 118 25.04 0.84 0.67
C ASP A 118 25.94 1.79 1.44
N TYR A 119 25.43 2.94 1.91
CA TYR A 119 26.21 3.83 2.76
C TYR A 119 26.66 3.15 4.06
N ARG A 120 25.78 2.36 4.69
CA ARG A 120 26.14 1.61 5.89
C ARG A 120 27.26 0.62 5.59
N LEU A 121 27.12 -0.17 4.52
CA LEU A 121 28.13 -1.16 4.14
C LEU A 121 29.45 -0.49 3.75
N MET A 122 29.42 0.60 2.98
CA MET A 122 30.63 1.37 2.64
C MET A 122 31.36 1.87 3.88
N ALA A 123 30.65 2.41 4.88
CA ALA A 123 31.26 2.87 6.13
C ALA A 123 31.96 1.72 6.87
N GLU A 124 31.31 0.55 6.96
CA GLU A 124 31.90 -0.66 7.54
C GLU A 124 33.17 -1.10 6.78
N LEU A 125 33.16 -1.05 5.45
CA LEU A 125 34.32 -1.41 4.62
C LEU A 125 35.47 -0.39 4.75
N TYR A 126 35.16 0.91 4.81
CA TYR A 126 36.16 1.94 5.06
C TYR A 126 36.83 1.73 6.43
N ALA A 127 36.06 1.40 7.46
CA ALA A 127 36.62 1.09 8.78
C ALA A 127 37.56 -0.14 8.72
N LYS A 128 37.15 -1.21 8.02
CA LYS A 128 37.98 -2.43 7.85
C LYS A 128 39.26 -2.21 7.05
N THR A 129 39.28 -1.23 6.15
CA THR A 129 40.46 -0.88 5.35
C THR A 129 41.38 0.14 6.02
N GLY A 130 41.09 0.55 7.26
CA GLY A 130 41.86 1.54 8.02
C GLY A 130 41.56 3.00 7.64
N ASN A 131 40.57 3.23 6.79
CA ASN A 131 40.15 4.56 6.31
C ASN A 131 39.15 5.21 7.29
N ALA A 132 39.60 5.49 8.51
CA ALA A 132 38.72 5.94 9.60
C ALA A 132 37.98 7.26 9.28
N LYS A 133 38.64 8.20 8.60
CA LYS A 133 38.02 9.47 8.18
C LYS A 133 36.85 9.23 7.23
N GLN A 134 37.10 8.48 6.15
CA GLN A 134 36.05 8.14 5.17
C GLN A 134 34.93 7.31 5.80
N ALA A 135 35.24 6.43 6.75
CA ALA A 135 34.24 5.68 7.49
C ALA A 135 33.30 6.62 8.27
N ALA A 136 33.86 7.56 9.02
CA ALA A 136 33.08 8.54 9.80
C ALA A 136 32.23 9.44 8.89
N GLU A 137 32.82 9.97 7.80
CA GLU A 137 32.10 10.80 6.82
C GLU A 137 30.94 10.02 6.18
N THR A 138 31.20 8.78 5.74
CA THR A 138 30.19 7.92 5.11
C THR A 138 29.08 7.55 6.10
N TYR A 139 29.43 7.26 7.35
CA TYR A 139 28.45 6.95 8.40
C TYR A 139 27.59 8.16 8.77
N ALA A 140 28.15 9.37 8.78
CA ALA A 140 27.38 10.60 8.97
C ALA A 140 26.34 10.80 7.84
N ILE A 141 26.70 10.49 6.59
CA ILE A 141 25.75 10.52 5.47
C ILE A 141 24.64 9.48 5.65
N PHE A 142 24.98 8.27 6.11
CA PHE A 142 24.00 7.24 6.44
C PHE A 142 23.00 7.72 7.50
N LEU A 143 23.47 8.28 8.62
CA LEU A 143 22.61 8.80 9.69
C LEU A 143 21.68 9.91 9.19
N ALA A 144 22.23 10.90 8.47
CA ALA A 144 21.41 12.00 7.95
C ALA A 144 20.30 11.52 7.00
N LYS A 145 20.58 10.50 6.17
CA LYS A 145 19.58 9.89 5.29
C LYS A 145 18.56 9.04 6.07
N GLN A 146 18.98 8.38 7.14
CA GLN A 146 18.13 7.57 8.00
C GLN A 146 17.13 8.45 8.74
N ASP A 147 17.62 9.54 9.35
CA ASP A 147 16.79 10.52 10.05
C ASP A 147 15.75 11.14 9.11
N SER A 148 16.17 11.51 7.90
CA SER A 148 15.27 12.02 6.88
C SER A 148 14.19 11.00 6.49
N LEU A 149 14.53 9.72 6.39
CA LEU A 149 13.55 8.66 6.07
C LEU A 149 12.54 8.47 7.21
N LEU A 150 13.01 8.47 8.45
CA LEU A 150 12.16 8.32 9.64
C LEU A 150 11.21 9.52 9.81
N ALA A 151 11.71 10.74 9.61
CA ALA A 151 10.90 11.96 9.68
C ALA A 151 9.75 11.94 8.65
N ASP A 152 10.03 11.50 7.42
CA ASP A 152 9.00 11.36 6.40
C ASP A 152 7.98 10.28 6.76
N GLN A 153 8.42 9.12 7.27
CA GLN A 153 7.52 8.06 7.72
C GLN A 153 6.61 8.51 8.85
N GLU A 154 7.14 9.25 9.83
CA GLU A 154 6.36 9.81 10.93
C GLU A 154 5.32 10.82 10.43
N LYS A 155 5.71 11.70 9.50
CA LYS A 155 4.80 12.66 8.85
C LYS A 155 3.67 11.96 8.08
N TYR A 156 3.96 10.92 7.31
CA TYR A 156 2.91 10.19 6.59
C TYR A 156 1.97 9.45 7.55
N ARG A 157 2.51 8.90 8.64
CA ARG A 157 1.71 8.28 9.71
C ARG A 157 0.76 9.29 10.36
N SER A 158 1.24 10.50 10.68
CA SER A 158 0.38 11.53 11.28
C SER A 158 -0.73 11.96 10.32
N ILE A 159 -0.41 12.19 9.03
CA ILE A 159 -1.39 12.53 8.00
C ILE A 159 -2.44 11.42 7.85
N SER A 160 -2.04 10.14 7.83
CA SER A 160 -2.97 9.02 7.73
C SER A 160 -3.92 8.95 8.93
N PHE A 161 -3.40 9.18 10.15
CA PHE A 161 -4.19 9.18 11.36
C PHE A 161 -5.20 10.34 11.41
N GLU A 162 -4.78 11.55 10.97
CA GLU A 162 -5.69 12.69 10.83
C GLU A 162 -6.79 12.42 9.80
N ALA A 163 -6.44 11.80 8.66
CA ALA A 163 -7.40 11.43 7.63
C ALA A 163 -8.42 10.40 8.14
N GLU A 164 -7.97 9.37 8.87
CA GLU A 164 -8.85 8.38 9.49
C GLU A 164 -9.82 9.02 10.50
N GLN A 165 -9.34 9.93 11.35
CA GLN A 165 -10.19 10.67 12.27
C GLN A 165 -11.25 11.52 11.55
N GLN A 166 -10.84 12.25 10.51
CA GLN A 166 -11.77 13.07 9.72
C GLN A 166 -12.81 12.20 9.00
N MET A 167 -12.40 11.05 8.47
CA MET A 167 -13.30 10.11 7.79
C MET A 167 -14.31 9.52 8.78
N SER A 168 -13.84 9.08 9.95
CA SER A 168 -14.71 8.59 11.03
C SER A 168 -15.71 9.66 11.50
N ALA A 169 -15.27 10.90 11.69
CA ALA A 169 -16.15 12.01 12.05
C ALA A 169 -17.21 12.30 10.97
N LYS A 170 -16.83 12.23 9.68
CA LYS A 170 -17.77 12.37 8.56
C LYS A 170 -18.77 11.23 8.49
N GLU A 171 -18.34 9.99 8.74
CA GLU A 171 -19.21 8.81 8.73
C GLU A 171 -20.25 8.87 9.85
N ILE A 172 -19.85 9.33 11.05
CA ILE A 172 -20.78 9.63 12.16
C ILE A 172 -21.77 10.73 11.75
N ALA A 173 -21.31 11.81 11.12
CA ALA A 173 -22.17 12.90 10.68
C ALA A 173 -23.17 12.46 9.61
N ILE A 174 -22.74 11.66 8.62
CA ILE A 174 -23.61 11.07 7.60
C ILE A 174 -24.67 10.18 8.25
N SER A 175 -24.28 9.26 9.12
CA SER A 175 -25.21 8.39 9.86
C SER A 175 -26.23 9.19 10.67
N LYS A 176 -25.80 10.29 11.30
CA LYS A 176 -26.71 11.20 12.01
C LYS A 176 -27.71 11.87 11.07
N LEU A 177 -27.24 12.43 9.95
CA LEU A 177 -28.08 13.08 8.95
C LEU A 177 -29.08 12.11 8.30
N GLU A 178 -28.65 10.88 8.01
CA GLU A 178 -29.52 9.82 7.49
C GLU A 178 -30.62 9.44 8.50
N ASN A 179 -30.27 9.31 9.77
CA ASN A 179 -31.23 9.07 10.83
C ASN A 179 -32.21 10.23 11.02
N GLU A 180 -31.73 11.48 11.04
CA GLU A 180 -32.58 12.67 11.10
C GLU A 180 -33.54 12.74 9.91
N SER A 181 -33.04 12.50 8.70
CA SER A 181 -33.84 12.43 7.47
C SER A 181 -34.90 11.32 7.52
N ARG A 182 -34.53 10.14 8.03
CA ARG A 182 -35.45 9.01 8.22
C ARG A 182 -36.55 9.34 9.22
N VAL A 183 -36.20 9.90 10.38
CA VAL A 183 -37.17 10.32 11.40
C VAL A 183 -38.10 11.41 10.86
N ALA A 184 -37.56 12.41 10.17
CA ALA A 184 -38.36 13.48 9.56
C ALA A 184 -39.35 12.93 8.53
N THR A 185 -38.93 11.97 7.71
CA THR A 185 -39.80 11.31 6.72
C THR A 185 -40.93 10.52 7.40
N LEU A 186 -40.62 9.77 8.46
CA LEU A 186 -41.62 9.05 9.26
C LEU A 186 -42.61 10.00 9.92
N MET A 187 -42.12 11.09 10.54
CA MET A 187 -42.96 12.12 11.15
C MET A 187 -43.89 12.77 10.12
N ARG A 188 -43.37 13.13 8.94
CA ARG A 188 -44.18 13.72 7.86
C ARG A 188 -45.31 12.77 7.46
N ASN A 189 -45.02 11.50 7.23
CA ASN A 189 -46.02 10.51 6.85
C ASN A 189 -47.07 10.30 7.96
N PHE A 190 -46.65 10.27 9.22
CA PHE A 190 -47.54 10.15 10.36
C PHE A 190 -48.48 11.35 10.50
N LEU A 191 -47.97 12.58 10.36
CA LEU A 191 -48.77 13.80 10.39
C LEU A 191 -49.78 13.87 9.25
N ILE A 192 -49.40 13.45 8.04
CA ILE A 192 -50.32 13.33 6.90
C ILE A 192 -51.45 12.34 7.24
N GLY A 193 -51.10 11.18 7.82
CA GLY A 193 -52.08 10.18 8.27
C GLY A 193 -53.09 10.73 9.28
N ILE A 194 -52.61 11.46 10.30
CA ILE A 194 -53.47 12.14 11.29
C ILE A 194 -54.37 13.18 10.61
N ALA A 195 -53.83 14.00 9.71
CA ALA A 195 -54.59 15.03 9.02
C ALA A 195 -55.74 14.42 8.18
N VAL A 196 -55.47 13.32 7.47
CA VAL A 196 -56.50 12.58 6.71
C VAL A 196 -57.58 12.01 7.64
N LEU A 197 -57.20 11.45 8.78
CA LEU A 197 -58.16 10.92 9.76
C LEU A 197 -59.07 12.01 10.33
N LEU A 198 -58.50 13.17 10.69
CA LEU A 198 -59.27 14.32 11.19
C LEU A 198 -60.25 14.84 10.14
N LEU A 199 -59.86 14.88 8.87
CA LEU A 199 -60.77 15.25 7.77
C LEU A 199 -61.93 14.27 7.62
N LEU A 200 -61.69 12.96 7.72
CA LEU A 200 -62.74 11.95 7.68
C LEU A 200 -63.72 12.08 8.86
N LEU A 201 -63.20 12.32 10.07
CA LEU A 201 -64.04 12.57 11.25
C LEU A 201 -64.89 13.82 11.07
N ALA A 202 -64.30 14.94 10.63
CA ALA A 202 -65.02 16.19 10.37
C ALA A 202 -66.11 16.02 9.31
N ALA A 203 -65.81 15.31 8.21
CA ALA A 203 -66.79 14.97 7.18
C ALA A 203 -67.94 14.11 7.72
N GLY A 204 -67.63 13.10 8.55
CA GLY A 204 -68.62 12.26 9.20
C GLY A 204 -69.53 13.04 10.16
N PHE A 205 -68.96 13.92 11.00
CA PHE A 205 -69.72 14.82 11.87
C PHE A 205 -70.63 15.75 11.06
N TYR A 206 -70.10 16.37 10.00
CA TYR A 206 -70.87 17.26 9.13
C TYR A 206 -72.04 16.54 8.46
N GLN A 207 -71.82 15.33 7.95
CA GLN A 207 -72.84 14.55 7.29
C GLN A 207 -73.95 14.14 8.28
N ARG A 208 -73.58 13.70 9.49
CA ARG A 208 -74.54 13.37 10.55
C ARG A 208 -75.37 14.58 10.99
N PHE A 209 -74.72 15.74 11.13
CA PHE A 209 -75.39 17.00 11.43
C PHE A 209 -76.42 17.37 10.34
N ARG A 210 -76.02 17.26 9.07
CA ARG A 210 -76.91 17.52 7.92
C ARG A 210 -78.11 16.58 7.88
N TYR A 211 -77.90 15.27 8.13
CA TYR A 211 -78.99 14.29 8.20
C TYR A 211 -79.97 14.61 9.32
N LYS A 212 -79.49 14.91 10.53
CA LYS A 212 -80.35 15.32 11.66
C LYS A 212 -81.15 16.58 11.33
N LYS A 213 -80.52 17.59 10.72
CA LYS A 213 -81.20 18.81 10.31
C LYS A 213 -82.33 18.53 9.31
N LYS A 214 -82.08 17.68 8.30
CA LYS A 214 -83.11 17.28 7.33
C LYS A 214 -84.27 16.51 7.98
N ALA A 215 -83.97 15.58 8.88
CA ALA A 215 -84.99 14.80 9.59
C ALA A 215 -85.86 15.71 10.47
N ASN A 216 -85.24 16.66 11.19
CA ASN A 216 -85.97 17.63 12.01
C ASN A 216 -86.84 18.56 11.16
N THR A 217 -86.34 19.07 10.04
CA THR A 217 -87.16 19.90 9.13
C THR A 217 -88.32 19.10 8.54
N LEU A 218 -88.12 17.82 8.20
CA LEU A 218 -89.20 16.97 7.71
C LEU A 218 -90.26 16.78 8.80
N LEU A 219 -89.85 16.44 10.02
CA LEU A 219 -90.75 16.30 11.17
C LEU A 219 -91.55 17.58 11.42
N GLU A 220 -90.90 18.75 11.42
CA GLU A 220 -91.57 20.05 11.56
C GLU A 220 -92.59 20.29 10.45
N THR A 221 -92.26 20.00 9.18
CA THR A 221 -93.22 20.15 8.07
C THR A 221 -94.39 19.16 8.16
N THR A 222 -94.15 17.89 8.52
CA THR A 222 -95.24 16.92 8.72
C THR A 222 -96.12 17.28 9.91
N LEU A 223 -95.55 17.82 10.99
CA LEU A 223 -96.29 18.26 12.17
C LEU A 223 -97.11 19.53 11.86
N ALA A 224 -96.57 20.44 11.04
CA ALA A 224 -97.26 21.64 10.59
C ALA A 224 -98.42 21.32 9.63
N ASN A 225 -98.29 20.30 8.79
CA ASN A 225 -99.37 19.84 7.89
C ASN A 225 -100.45 18.97 8.58
N LEU A 226 -100.23 18.57 9.83
CA LEU A 226 -101.18 17.82 10.66
C LEU A 226 -102.02 18.73 11.59
N LYS A 227 -101.78 20.04 11.57
CA LYS A 227 -102.62 21.07 12.18
C LYS A 227 -103.49 21.73 11.12
#